data_AF-A0A2N3HH51-F1
#
_entry.id   AF-A0A2N3HH51-F1
#
_cell.length_a   1.000
_cell.length_b   1.000
_cell.length_c   1.000
_cell.angle_alpha   90.00
_cell.angle_beta   90.00
_cell.angle_gamma   90.00
#
_symmetry.space_group_name_H-M   'P 1'
#
loop_
_entity.id
_entity.type
_entity.pdbx_description
1 polymer ?
#
loop_
_entity_poly.entity_id
_entity_poly.type
_entity_poly.pdbx_seq_one_letter_code
_entity_poly.pdbx_strand_id
1 'polypeptide(L)'
;MQLIKEASHDKLRGGFYTPKAIADFILKWAFNGNKTLDILEPSCGDGIFLKAIRKGNYEYNSVTGVELDKIEALKSENVNLPNTRIINDDFHNYCINTNEKFDLIIGNPPYIRYQYFNKEQQGFAAEIFERADLKYSKLTNAWVSFVVGSSLLLKDEGKIGFVLPAEILQVSYAKPLRNFLAHFYHKINIVSFEKLVFPDIQQEVVLLLCEKNKTKTHLIEHLELKDASYLKKLDISKLKSPKKKIDFKSNKWTFYFLEQEEIDFLERLQESKLIPKLEKYAKVEVGITTGSNPFFTVPSSTVQEYELQKYSKPLVGRSVQVPSVIFTTKDWEINKIKEARTHLLAFPKKSELNGSDGARKYIAEGENQKIHKGYKCGIRDEWQIIPSLRVSEALFIRRNNQYPKLIINEAGAYTTDTMHRVTVKPNVDIQSLTASYYNSLSLAYTEICGRSHGGGVLELMPNEVEEILLPYHSTNALLLPFIDEMIRAKKDISEILEITNKQILKKNFGLSDNDIQLANGIWKKLSQRRLNRGK
;
A
#
# COMPACT_ATOMS: atom_id res chain seq x y z
N MET A 1 -11.35 -8.43 11.88
CA MET A 1 -12.44 -8.24 10.90
C MET A 1 -13.68 -8.01 11.75
N GLN A 2 -14.07 -6.75 11.95
CA GLN A 2 -15.31 -6.46 12.69
C GLN A 2 -16.49 -6.83 11.78
N LEU A 3 -17.44 -7.56 12.36
CA LEU A 3 -18.68 -7.94 11.71
C LEU A 3 -19.49 -6.69 11.37
N ILE A 4 -20.25 -6.75 10.27
CA ILE A 4 -21.13 -5.69 9.73
C ILE A 4 -22.00 -4.99 10.81
N LYS A 5 -22.30 -5.68 11.92
CA LYS A 5 -23.09 -5.18 13.05
C LYS A 5 -22.42 -4.10 13.91
N GLU A 6 -21.11 -3.86 13.81
CA GLU A 6 -20.39 -2.87 14.63
C GLU A 6 -19.95 -1.60 13.85
N ALA A 7 -20.29 -1.48 12.56
CA ALA A 7 -19.93 -0.32 11.76
C ALA A 7 -20.97 0.80 11.90
N SER A 8 -20.53 2.03 12.19
CA SER A 8 -21.41 3.21 12.23
C SER A 8 -22.07 3.47 10.86
N HIS A 9 -23.22 4.13 10.86
CA HIS A 9 -23.95 4.50 9.63
C HIS A 9 -23.06 5.22 8.60
N ASP A 10 -22.21 6.15 9.06
CA ASP A 10 -21.25 6.87 8.21
C ASP A 10 -20.18 5.95 7.61
N LYS A 11 -19.74 4.92 8.35
CA LYS A 11 -18.75 3.94 7.90
C LYS A 11 -19.33 2.91 6.93
N LEU A 12 -20.64 2.64 7.01
CA LEU A 12 -21.38 1.80 6.07
C LEU A 12 -21.71 2.55 4.77
N ARG A 13 -21.98 3.86 4.86
CA ARG A 13 -22.15 4.74 3.68
C ARG A 13 -20.82 5.04 2.98
N GLY A 14 -19.72 5.10 3.74
CA GLY A 14 -18.38 5.44 3.26
C GLY A 14 -18.25 6.82 2.60
N GLY A 15 -19.22 7.71 2.87
CA GLY A 15 -19.22 9.09 2.41
C GLY A 15 -18.46 9.98 3.39
N PHE A 16 -17.34 10.54 2.94
CA PHE A 16 -16.58 11.55 3.68
C PHE A 16 -16.81 12.92 3.05
N TYR A 17 -17.24 13.90 3.85
CA TYR A 17 -17.49 15.24 3.33
C TYR A 17 -16.20 15.91 2.87
N THR A 18 -16.14 16.25 1.59
CA THR A 18 -14.97 16.91 0.99
C THR A 18 -14.76 18.29 1.61
N PRO A 19 -13.56 18.61 2.11
CA PRO A 19 -13.26 19.94 2.61
C PRO A 19 -13.42 20.97 1.49
N LYS A 20 -14.06 22.11 1.80
CA LYS A 20 -14.32 23.18 0.83
C LYS A 20 -13.06 23.61 0.05
N ALA A 21 -11.90 23.67 0.71
CA ALA A 21 -10.64 24.05 0.07
C ALA A 21 -10.22 23.10 -1.07
N ILE A 22 -10.54 21.81 -0.96
CA ILE A 22 -10.31 20.82 -2.02
C ILE A 22 -11.31 21.04 -3.16
N ALA A 23 -12.61 21.16 -2.85
CA ALA A 23 -13.63 21.37 -3.86
C ALA A 23 -13.37 22.65 -4.69
N ASP A 24 -13.05 23.76 -4.01
CA ASP A 24 -12.67 25.02 -4.64
C ASP A 24 -11.46 24.86 -5.57
N PHE A 25 -10.44 24.10 -5.15
CA PHE A 25 -9.23 23.88 -5.92
C PHE A 25 -9.47 23.02 -7.17
N ILE A 26 -10.20 21.91 -7.03
CA ILE A 26 -10.55 21.04 -8.17
C ILE A 26 -11.34 21.84 -9.21
N LEU A 27 -12.32 22.64 -8.78
CA LEU A 27 -13.10 23.50 -9.68
C LEU A 27 -12.23 24.56 -10.35
N LYS A 28 -11.36 25.23 -9.59
CA LYS A 28 -10.43 26.23 -10.14
C LYS A 28 -9.51 25.62 -11.20
N TRP A 29 -9.08 24.38 -11.03
CA TRP A 29 -8.32 23.64 -12.05
C TRP A 29 -9.20 23.26 -13.25
N ALA A 30 -10.38 22.70 -13.00
CA ALA A 30 -11.28 22.16 -14.02
C ALA A 30 -11.77 23.23 -15.02
N PHE A 31 -12.20 24.39 -14.51
CA PHE A 31 -12.70 25.52 -15.29
C PHE A 31 -11.59 26.37 -15.91
N ASN A 32 -10.32 26.12 -15.60
CA ASN A 32 -9.22 26.85 -16.23
C ASN A 32 -9.13 26.51 -17.73
N GLY A 33 -9.52 27.49 -18.57
CA GLY A 33 -9.52 27.36 -20.03
C GLY A 33 -10.85 26.90 -20.64
N ASN A 34 -11.88 26.61 -19.83
CA ASN A 34 -13.19 26.16 -20.30
C ASN A 34 -14.29 27.12 -19.80
N LYS A 35 -15.22 27.52 -20.68
CA LYS A 35 -16.27 28.50 -20.34
C LYS A 35 -17.68 27.94 -20.28
N THR A 36 -17.90 26.72 -20.77
CA THR A 36 -19.23 26.09 -20.82
C THR A 36 -19.04 24.57 -20.73
N LEU A 37 -19.43 23.97 -19.61
CA LEU A 37 -19.22 22.55 -19.33
C LEU A 37 -20.55 21.86 -19.02
N ASP A 38 -20.75 20.67 -19.56
CA ASP A 38 -21.70 19.70 -19.01
C ASP A 38 -20.99 18.92 -17.90
N ILE A 39 -21.51 19.01 -16.67
CA ILE A 39 -20.85 18.54 -15.46
C ILE A 39 -21.60 17.36 -14.87
N LEU A 40 -20.87 16.32 -14.47
CA LEU A 40 -21.40 15.21 -13.66
C LEU A 40 -20.70 15.16 -12.30
N GLU A 41 -21.48 14.98 -11.24
CA GLU A 41 -21.01 14.59 -9.92
C GLU A 41 -21.63 13.24 -9.54
N PRO A 42 -20.91 12.11 -9.70
CA PRO A 42 -21.51 10.77 -9.62
C PRO A 42 -21.88 10.31 -8.20
N SER A 43 -21.43 11.02 -7.17
CA SER A 43 -21.73 10.73 -5.76
C SER A 43 -21.80 12.04 -4.98
N CYS A 44 -22.84 12.84 -5.23
CA CYS A 44 -22.83 14.27 -4.91
C CYS A 44 -23.01 14.62 -3.43
N GLY A 45 -23.43 13.67 -2.58
CA GLY A 45 -23.53 13.87 -1.14
C GLY A 45 -24.40 15.09 -0.79
N ASP A 46 -23.89 15.96 0.07
CA ASP A 46 -24.57 17.20 0.47
C ASP A 46 -24.42 18.35 -0.54
N GLY A 47 -23.82 18.10 -1.71
CA GLY A 47 -23.68 19.06 -2.80
C GLY A 47 -22.54 20.06 -2.59
N ILE A 48 -21.44 19.68 -1.93
CA ILE A 48 -20.31 20.60 -1.68
C ILE A 48 -19.72 21.19 -2.97
N PHE A 49 -19.61 20.40 -4.05
CA PHE A 49 -19.15 20.90 -5.33
C PHE A 49 -20.18 21.84 -5.97
N LEU A 50 -21.49 21.54 -5.89
CA LEU A 50 -22.55 22.45 -6.34
C LEU A 50 -22.50 23.80 -5.59
N LYS A 51 -22.33 23.77 -4.26
CA LYS A 51 -22.16 24.97 -3.42
C LYS A 51 -20.93 25.78 -3.86
N ALA A 52 -19.84 25.09 -4.18
CA ALA A 52 -18.61 25.72 -4.63
C ALA A 52 -18.72 26.29 -6.07
N ILE A 53 -19.46 25.62 -6.96
CA ILE A 53 -19.79 26.14 -8.30
C ILE A 53 -20.58 27.44 -8.18
N ARG A 54 -21.67 27.43 -7.39
CA ARG A 54 -22.51 28.60 -7.12
C ARG A 54 -21.70 29.77 -6.57
N LYS A 55 -20.86 29.52 -5.56
CA LYS A 55 -20.05 30.56 -4.90
C LYS A 55 -18.93 31.09 -5.81
N GLY A 56 -18.39 30.25 -6.68
CA GLY A 56 -17.31 30.61 -7.60
C GLY A 56 -17.78 31.38 -8.84
N ASN A 57 -19.09 31.52 -9.06
CA ASN A 57 -19.69 32.14 -10.24
C ASN A 57 -19.14 31.56 -11.56
N TYR A 58 -18.96 30.24 -11.61
CA TYR A 58 -18.51 29.57 -12.82
C TYR A 58 -19.64 29.47 -13.86
N GLU A 59 -19.32 29.66 -15.13
CA GLU A 59 -20.23 29.46 -16.26
C GLU A 59 -20.25 27.99 -16.69
N TYR A 60 -21.44 27.39 -16.79
CA TYR A 60 -21.64 25.98 -17.16
C TYR A 60 -22.94 25.83 -17.96
N ASN A 61 -23.07 24.71 -18.68
CA ASN A 61 -24.28 24.39 -19.45
C ASN A 61 -25.30 23.68 -18.56
N SER A 62 -24.86 22.59 -17.94
CA SER A 62 -25.69 21.72 -17.11
C SER A 62 -24.87 21.08 -15.98
N VAL A 63 -25.54 20.75 -14.88
CA VAL A 63 -24.98 19.93 -13.80
C VAL A 63 -25.90 18.75 -13.56
N THR A 64 -25.37 17.53 -13.61
CA THR A 64 -26.06 16.31 -13.15
C THR A 64 -25.37 15.81 -11.88
N GLY A 65 -26.11 15.68 -10.79
CA GLY A 65 -25.66 15.01 -9.57
C GLY A 65 -26.35 13.66 -9.41
N VAL A 66 -25.61 12.62 -9.04
CA VAL A 66 -26.17 11.31 -8.68
C VAL A 66 -25.82 11.04 -7.22
N GLU A 67 -26.81 10.64 -6.42
CA GLU A 67 -26.61 10.29 -5.01
C GLU A 67 -27.54 9.16 -4.60
N LEU A 68 -26.97 8.12 -3.99
CA LEU A 68 -27.70 6.92 -3.58
C LEU A 68 -28.62 7.21 -2.38
N ASP A 69 -28.15 8.01 -1.41
CA ASP A 69 -28.90 8.35 -0.21
C ASP A 69 -29.91 9.48 -0.48
N LYS A 70 -31.19 9.21 -0.24
CA LYS A 70 -32.26 10.16 -0.50
C LYS A 70 -32.13 11.46 0.30
N ILE A 71 -31.67 11.41 1.54
CA ILE A 71 -31.55 12.61 2.40
C ILE A 71 -30.42 13.50 1.88
N GLU A 72 -29.30 12.91 1.49
CA GLU A 72 -28.18 13.65 0.90
C GLU A 72 -28.54 14.22 -0.48
N ALA A 73 -29.24 13.46 -1.33
CA ALA A 73 -29.76 13.95 -2.61
C ALA A 73 -30.63 15.21 -2.42
N LEU A 74 -31.55 15.20 -1.44
CA LEU A 74 -32.36 16.38 -1.10
C LEU A 74 -31.52 17.57 -0.62
N LYS A 75 -30.42 17.36 0.11
CA LYS A 75 -29.50 18.45 0.49
C LYS A 75 -28.81 19.05 -0.73
N SER A 76 -28.41 18.22 -1.69
CA SER A 76 -27.86 18.66 -2.98
C SER A 76 -28.87 19.47 -3.80
N GLU A 77 -30.13 19.01 -3.88
CA GLU A 77 -31.22 19.74 -4.54
C GLU A 77 -31.43 21.13 -3.91
N ASN A 78 -31.42 21.21 -2.58
CA ASN A 78 -31.60 22.47 -1.84
C ASN A 78 -30.50 23.51 -2.07
N VAL A 79 -29.39 23.16 -2.73
CA VAL A 79 -28.39 24.15 -3.18
C VAL A 79 -28.99 25.12 -4.20
N ASN A 80 -30.05 24.70 -4.92
CA ASN A 80 -30.79 25.50 -5.90
C ASN A 80 -29.86 26.15 -6.95
N LEU A 81 -28.97 25.35 -7.51
CA LEU A 81 -28.08 25.76 -8.59
C LEU A 81 -28.87 25.71 -9.93
N PRO A 82 -28.82 26.75 -10.78
CA PRO A 82 -29.48 26.74 -12.09
C PRO A 82 -29.06 25.55 -12.97
N ASN A 83 -29.91 25.16 -13.94
CA ASN A 83 -29.63 24.09 -14.91
C ASN A 83 -29.05 22.80 -14.28
N THR A 84 -29.53 22.46 -13.09
CA THR A 84 -29.02 21.33 -12.31
C THR A 84 -30.11 20.27 -12.15
N ARG A 85 -29.75 19.00 -12.34
CA ARG A 85 -30.60 17.83 -12.11
C ARG A 85 -29.93 16.92 -11.09
N ILE A 86 -30.62 16.62 -9.98
CA ILE A 86 -30.19 15.60 -9.02
C ILE A 86 -30.98 14.32 -9.26
N ILE A 87 -30.29 13.19 -9.30
CA ILE A 87 -30.86 11.86 -9.50
C ILE A 87 -30.57 11.05 -8.25
N ASN A 88 -31.63 10.64 -7.54
CA ASN A 88 -31.50 9.72 -6.42
C ASN A 88 -31.46 8.27 -6.91
N ASP A 89 -30.26 7.78 -7.26
CA ASP A 89 -30.04 6.43 -7.81
C ASP A 89 -28.60 5.94 -7.50
N ASP A 90 -28.34 4.66 -7.73
CA ASP A 90 -26.98 4.12 -7.77
C ASP A 90 -26.25 4.62 -9.02
N PHE A 91 -25.08 5.24 -8.84
CA PHE A 91 -24.26 5.69 -9.96
C PHE A 91 -23.93 4.60 -10.97
N HIS A 92 -23.68 3.36 -10.52
CA HIS A 92 -23.37 2.28 -11.45
C HIS A 92 -24.57 1.97 -12.35
N ASN A 93 -25.79 2.00 -11.80
CA ASN A 93 -27.02 1.83 -12.56
C ASN A 93 -27.21 2.98 -13.57
N TYR A 94 -27.05 4.22 -13.12
CA TYR A 94 -27.08 5.39 -14.01
C TYR A 94 -26.03 5.28 -15.13
N CYS A 95 -24.79 4.92 -14.78
CA CYS A 95 -23.66 4.85 -15.70
C CYS A 95 -23.84 3.82 -16.82
N ILE A 96 -24.46 2.67 -16.53
CA ILE A 96 -24.69 1.65 -17.57
C ILE A 96 -25.87 2.00 -18.47
N ASN A 97 -26.86 2.75 -17.98
CA ASN A 97 -28.09 3.03 -18.71
C ASN A 97 -28.11 4.40 -19.42
N THR A 98 -27.20 5.32 -19.08
CA THR A 98 -27.12 6.63 -19.71
C THR A 98 -26.32 6.63 -21.02
N ASN A 99 -26.75 7.46 -21.96
CA ASN A 99 -25.99 7.80 -23.17
C ASN A 99 -25.36 9.21 -23.08
N GLU A 100 -25.57 9.91 -21.97
CA GLU A 100 -25.05 11.27 -21.76
C GLU A 100 -23.52 11.24 -21.67
N LYS A 101 -22.88 12.30 -22.18
CA LYS A 101 -21.43 12.52 -22.08
C LYS A 101 -21.15 13.89 -21.47
N PHE A 102 -20.10 13.97 -20.67
CA PHE A 102 -19.78 15.15 -19.88
C PHE A 102 -18.41 15.74 -20.25
N ASP A 103 -18.30 17.06 -20.16
CA ASP A 103 -17.01 17.76 -20.31
C ASP A 103 -16.19 17.70 -19.02
N LEU A 104 -16.88 17.63 -17.87
CA LEU A 104 -16.25 17.59 -16.57
C LEU A 104 -16.96 16.60 -15.65
N ILE A 105 -16.19 15.74 -15.00
CA ILE A 105 -16.70 14.88 -13.93
C ILE A 105 -15.87 15.10 -12.68
N ILE A 106 -16.53 15.48 -11.59
CA ILE A 106 -15.89 15.84 -10.32
C ILE A 106 -16.53 15.09 -9.17
N GLY A 107 -15.82 14.93 -8.07
CA GLY A 107 -16.43 14.39 -6.86
C GLY A 107 -15.47 13.80 -5.84
N ASN A 108 -16.06 13.14 -4.86
CA ASN A 108 -15.37 12.31 -3.89
C ASN A 108 -16.10 10.95 -3.82
N PRO A 109 -15.69 9.96 -4.65
CA PRO A 109 -16.32 8.65 -4.67
C PRO A 109 -16.30 7.95 -3.30
N PRO A 110 -17.24 7.03 -3.03
CA PRO A 110 -17.34 6.37 -1.72
C PRO A 110 -16.18 5.39 -1.46
N TYR A 111 -15.69 5.35 -0.21
CA TYR A 111 -14.55 4.51 0.19
C TYR A 111 -14.99 3.18 0.82
N ILE A 112 -15.93 2.48 0.17
CA ILE A 112 -16.49 1.21 0.66
C ILE A 112 -15.90 0.00 -0.06
N ARG A 113 -15.52 -1.01 0.73
CA ARG A 113 -15.04 -2.29 0.18
C ARG A 113 -16.15 -2.98 -0.60
N TYR A 114 -15.78 -3.67 -1.67
CA TYR A 114 -16.67 -4.47 -2.50
C TYR A 114 -17.62 -5.40 -1.73
N GLN A 115 -17.18 -5.94 -0.58
CA GLN A 115 -17.98 -6.86 0.24
C GLN A 115 -19.27 -6.23 0.78
N TYR A 116 -19.39 -4.90 0.75
CA TYR A 116 -20.60 -4.19 1.15
C TYR A 116 -21.57 -3.96 -0.01
N PHE A 117 -21.19 -4.23 -1.26
CA PHE A 117 -22.11 -4.16 -2.39
C PHE A 117 -23.10 -5.33 -2.34
N ASN A 118 -24.38 -5.04 -2.58
CA ASN A 118 -25.37 -6.08 -2.83
C ASN A 118 -25.13 -6.74 -4.21
N LYS A 119 -25.81 -7.86 -4.51
CA LYS A 119 -25.58 -8.61 -5.76
C LYS A 119 -25.83 -7.80 -7.03
N GLU A 120 -26.79 -6.88 -7.00
CA GLU A 120 -27.16 -6.05 -8.13
C GLU A 120 -26.09 -4.99 -8.43
N GLN A 121 -25.62 -4.29 -7.39
CA GLN A 121 -24.49 -3.35 -7.47
C GLN A 121 -23.22 -4.02 -8.00
N GLN A 122 -22.97 -5.27 -7.59
CA GLN A 122 -21.85 -6.05 -8.11
C GLN A 122 -22.00 -6.35 -9.62
N GLY A 123 -23.22 -6.58 -10.10
CA GLY A 123 -23.53 -6.75 -11.51
C GLY A 123 -23.27 -5.49 -12.32
N PHE A 124 -23.81 -4.35 -11.88
CA PHE A 124 -23.60 -3.06 -12.55
C PHE A 124 -22.11 -2.67 -12.63
N ALA A 125 -21.38 -2.84 -11.52
CA ALA A 125 -19.95 -2.57 -11.50
C ALA A 125 -19.16 -3.52 -12.41
N ALA A 126 -19.56 -4.79 -12.52
CA ALA A 126 -18.93 -5.74 -13.43
C ALA A 126 -19.12 -5.33 -14.90
N GLU A 127 -20.33 -4.88 -15.26
CA GLU A 127 -20.63 -4.40 -16.62
C GLU A 127 -19.83 -3.15 -16.99
N ILE A 128 -19.65 -2.20 -16.07
CA ILE A 128 -18.77 -1.03 -16.29
C ILE A 128 -17.34 -1.47 -16.61
N PHE A 129 -16.82 -2.46 -15.89
CA PHE A 129 -15.49 -2.99 -16.13
C PHE A 129 -15.39 -3.71 -17.48
N GLU A 130 -16.42 -4.46 -17.86
CA GLU A 130 -16.50 -5.11 -19.18
C GLU A 130 -16.47 -4.07 -20.31
N ARG A 131 -17.25 -2.98 -20.20
CA ARG A 131 -17.23 -1.87 -21.16
C ARG A 131 -15.87 -1.17 -21.27
N ALA A 132 -15.03 -1.27 -20.23
CA ALA A 132 -13.67 -0.73 -20.20
C ALA A 132 -12.58 -1.74 -20.60
N ASP A 133 -12.94 -2.97 -20.99
CA ASP A 133 -12.02 -4.09 -21.21
C ASP A 133 -11.11 -4.38 -19.99
N LEU A 134 -11.69 -4.29 -18.79
CA LEU A 134 -11.01 -4.54 -17.52
C LEU A 134 -11.58 -5.77 -16.81
N LYS A 135 -10.70 -6.53 -16.16
CA LYS A 135 -11.12 -7.63 -15.28
C LYS A 135 -11.60 -7.08 -13.95
N TYR A 136 -12.87 -7.35 -13.62
CA TYR A 136 -13.41 -6.99 -12.33
C TYR A 136 -12.94 -7.95 -11.22
N SER A 137 -12.47 -7.40 -10.11
CA SER A 137 -11.97 -8.16 -8.96
C SER A 137 -12.82 -7.92 -7.72
N LYS A 138 -13.13 -8.99 -6.97
CA LYS A 138 -13.85 -8.92 -5.69
C LYS A 138 -13.05 -8.26 -4.55
N LEU A 139 -11.80 -7.87 -4.81
CA LEU A 139 -10.93 -7.15 -3.88
C LEU A 139 -10.97 -5.63 -4.10
N THR A 140 -11.69 -5.16 -5.11
CA THR A 140 -11.75 -3.75 -5.51
C THR A 140 -12.53 -2.91 -4.50
N ASN A 141 -12.18 -1.63 -4.35
CA ASN A 141 -12.93 -0.66 -3.55
C ASN A 141 -13.86 0.13 -4.49
N ALA A 142 -15.04 0.55 -4.01
CA ALA A 142 -16.07 1.18 -4.84
C ALA A 142 -15.56 2.38 -5.65
N TRP A 143 -14.69 3.21 -5.07
CA TRP A 143 -14.11 4.36 -5.78
C TRP A 143 -13.44 3.98 -7.12
N VAL A 144 -12.96 2.74 -7.29
CA VAL A 144 -12.35 2.28 -8.55
C VAL A 144 -13.40 2.18 -9.66
N SER A 145 -14.57 1.59 -9.41
CA SER A 145 -15.64 1.50 -10.42
C SER A 145 -16.23 2.86 -10.73
N PHE A 146 -16.31 3.76 -9.74
CA PHE A 146 -16.69 5.15 -9.97
C PHE A 146 -15.74 5.85 -10.93
N VAL A 147 -14.43 5.69 -10.76
CA VAL A 147 -13.43 6.29 -11.65
C VAL A 147 -13.55 5.71 -13.07
N VAL A 148 -13.61 4.39 -13.22
CA VAL A 148 -13.75 3.75 -14.55
C VAL A 148 -15.04 4.18 -15.25
N GLY A 149 -16.18 4.08 -14.57
CA GLY A 149 -17.48 4.48 -15.13
C GLY A 149 -17.50 5.95 -15.52
N SER A 150 -17.00 6.83 -14.64
CA SER A 150 -16.86 8.25 -14.95
C SER A 150 -15.98 8.49 -16.18
N SER A 151 -14.83 7.82 -16.28
CA SER A 151 -13.97 7.92 -17.46
C SER A 151 -14.72 7.57 -18.75
N LEU A 152 -15.53 6.51 -18.74
CA LEU A 152 -16.34 6.11 -19.90
C LEU A 152 -17.42 7.13 -20.27
N LEU A 153 -17.90 7.95 -19.33
CA LEU A 153 -18.90 9.00 -19.56
C LEU A 153 -18.31 10.33 -20.04
N LEU A 154 -16.99 10.44 -20.23
CA LEU A 154 -16.37 11.68 -20.74
C LEU A 154 -16.49 11.85 -22.25
N LYS A 155 -16.63 13.12 -22.66
CA LYS A 155 -16.37 13.56 -24.04
C LYS A 155 -14.88 13.44 -24.39
N ASP A 156 -14.53 13.70 -25.64
CA ASP A 156 -13.15 13.50 -26.14
C ASP A 156 -12.09 14.43 -25.57
N GLU A 157 -12.48 15.60 -25.09
CA GLU A 157 -11.60 16.58 -24.44
C GLU A 157 -12.00 16.82 -22.97
N GLY A 158 -12.70 15.83 -22.38
CA GLY A 158 -13.22 15.92 -21.03
C GLY A 158 -12.16 15.80 -19.94
N LYS A 159 -12.50 16.29 -18.75
CA LYS A 159 -11.65 16.29 -17.55
C LYS A 159 -12.31 15.54 -16.40
N ILE A 160 -11.48 14.92 -15.54
CA ILE A 160 -11.94 14.42 -14.23
C ILE A 160 -11.15 15.04 -13.09
N GLY A 161 -11.85 15.32 -11.99
CA GLY A 161 -11.26 15.79 -10.75
C GLY A 161 -11.83 15.05 -9.55
N PHE A 162 -11.10 14.06 -9.05
CA PHE A 162 -11.56 13.24 -7.92
C PHE A 162 -10.67 13.36 -6.69
N VAL A 163 -11.31 13.27 -5.53
CA VAL A 163 -10.63 12.95 -4.26
C VAL A 163 -10.65 11.43 -4.12
N LEU A 164 -9.48 10.80 -4.04
CA LEU A 164 -9.35 9.34 -3.97
C LEU A 164 -8.43 8.92 -2.82
N PRO A 165 -8.57 7.69 -2.30
CA PRO A 165 -7.59 7.14 -1.37
C PRO A 165 -6.19 7.07 -2.02
N ALA A 166 -5.16 7.40 -1.25
CA ALA A 166 -3.76 7.27 -1.71
C ALA A 166 -3.36 5.83 -2.08
N GLU A 167 -4.22 4.85 -1.77
CA GLU A 167 -4.15 3.48 -2.24
C GLU A 167 -3.92 3.39 -3.76
N ILE A 168 -4.51 4.29 -4.56
CA ILE A 168 -4.32 4.34 -6.02
C ILE A 168 -2.85 4.36 -6.42
N LEU A 169 -1.94 4.88 -5.59
CA LEU A 169 -0.52 4.99 -5.92
C LEU A 169 0.24 3.65 -5.87
N GLN A 170 -0.14 2.76 -4.94
CA GLN A 170 0.75 1.69 -4.49
C GLN A 170 0.11 0.30 -4.37
N VAL A 171 -1.21 0.20 -4.20
CA VAL A 171 -1.86 -1.10 -3.95
C VAL A 171 -1.99 -1.91 -5.25
N SER A 172 -1.92 -3.24 -5.11
CA SER A 172 -1.93 -4.16 -6.24
C SER A 172 -3.28 -4.22 -6.97
N TYR A 173 -4.40 -4.16 -6.25
CA TYR A 173 -5.72 -4.24 -6.89
C TYR A 173 -6.03 -3.01 -7.76
N ALA A 174 -5.37 -1.87 -7.52
CA ALA A 174 -5.52 -0.66 -8.34
C ALA A 174 -4.58 -0.65 -9.57
N LYS A 175 -3.76 -1.69 -9.77
CA LYS A 175 -2.89 -1.81 -10.96
C LYS A 175 -3.67 -1.75 -12.28
N PRO A 176 -4.78 -2.51 -12.48
CA PRO A 176 -5.57 -2.41 -13.70
C PRO A 176 -6.13 -1.01 -13.93
N LEU A 177 -6.56 -0.33 -12.87
CA LEU A 177 -7.02 1.07 -12.96
C LEU A 177 -5.90 2.00 -13.40
N ARG A 178 -4.72 1.94 -12.76
CA ARG A 178 -3.57 2.77 -13.17
C ARG A 178 -3.21 2.58 -14.63
N ASN A 179 -3.23 1.33 -15.10
CA ASN A 179 -2.98 1.00 -16.50
C ASN A 179 -4.05 1.61 -17.43
N PHE A 180 -5.33 1.47 -17.07
CA PHE A 180 -6.43 2.09 -17.79
C PHE A 180 -6.26 3.61 -17.87
N LEU A 181 -6.07 4.29 -16.72
CA LEU A 181 -5.91 5.74 -16.67
C LEU A 181 -4.73 6.24 -17.51
N ALA A 182 -3.60 5.53 -17.43
CA ALA A 182 -2.38 5.83 -18.19
C ALA A 182 -2.61 5.85 -19.71
N HIS A 183 -3.44 4.94 -20.23
CA HIS A 183 -3.77 4.86 -21.65
C HIS A 183 -4.97 5.73 -22.04
N PHE A 184 -5.88 5.99 -21.10
CA PHE A 184 -7.12 6.73 -21.35
C PHE A 184 -6.92 8.25 -21.32
N TYR A 185 -6.04 8.75 -20.45
CA TYR A 185 -5.79 10.18 -20.27
C TYR A 185 -4.42 10.59 -20.76
N HIS A 186 -4.35 11.79 -21.35
CA HIS A 186 -3.12 12.34 -21.93
C HIS A 186 -2.32 13.14 -20.90
N LYS A 187 -3.02 13.74 -19.93
CA LYS A 187 -2.41 14.40 -18.79
C LYS A 187 -3.02 13.88 -17.50
N ILE A 188 -2.17 13.41 -16.60
CA ILE A 188 -2.55 13.01 -15.24
C ILE A 188 -1.78 13.89 -14.27
N ASN A 189 -2.46 14.61 -13.40
CA ASN A 189 -1.84 15.26 -12.27
C ASN A 189 -2.33 14.62 -10.98
N ILE A 190 -1.39 14.34 -10.09
CA ILE A 190 -1.65 13.82 -8.76
C ILE A 190 -1.20 14.88 -7.76
N VAL A 191 -2.12 15.32 -6.91
CA VAL A 191 -1.78 16.20 -5.78
C VAL A 191 -1.93 15.41 -4.48
N SER A 192 -0.84 15.20 -3.76
CA SER A 192 -0.86 14.56 -2.44
C SER A 192 -0.50 15.52 -1.32
N PHE A 193 -0.68 15.07 -0.08
CA PHE A 193 -0.45 15.87 1.12
C PHE A 193 0.48 15.14 2.09
N GLU A 194 1.38 15.87 2.75
CA GLU A 194 2.23 15.34 3.82
C GLU A 194 1.41 15.06 5.09
N LYS A 195 0.36 15.86 5.33
CA LYS A 195 -0.56 15.73 6.46
C LYS A 195 -1.91 15.19 6.02
N LEU A 196 -2.59 14.49 6.94
CA LEU A 196 -3.98 14.08 6.76
C LEU A 196 -4.86 15.31 6.52
N VAL A 197 -5.66 15.25 5.46
CA VAL A 197 -6.55 16.34 5.07
C VAL A 197 -7.89 16.28 5.81
N PHE A 198 -8.30 15.08 6.18
CA PHE A 198 -9.52 14.85 6.94
C PHE A 198 -9.13 14.58 8.40
N PRO A 199 -9.53 15.43 9.35
CA PRO A 199 -9.09 15.30 10.74
C PRO A 199 -9.64 14.04 11.43
N ASP A 200 -10.84 13.60 11.04
CA ASP A 200 -11.56 12.52 11.72
C ASP A 200 -11.27 11.12 11.16
N ILE A 201 -10.43 11.02 10.11
CA ILE A 201 -10.05 9.75 9.51
C ILE A 201 -8.55 9.63 9.26
N GLN A 202 -8.03 8.43 9.51
CA GLN A 202 -6.63 8.09 9.21
C GLN A 202 -6.40 7.74 7.73
N GLN A 203 -7.35 8.04 6.85
CA GLN A 203 -7.24 7.72 5.43
C GLN A 203 -6.49 8.83 4.70
N GLU A 204 -5.33 8.49 4.14
CA GLU A 204 -4.62 9.37 3.20
C GLU A 204 -5.38 9.45 1.88
N VAL A 205 -5.44 10.66 1.32
CA VAL A 205 -6.08 10.94 0.03
C VAL A 205 -5.12 11.63 -0.93
N VAL A 206 -5.42 11.50 -2.22
CA VAL A 206 -4.85 12.28 -3.30
C VAL A 206 -5.95 12.95 -4.10
N LEU A 207 -5.62 14.06 -4.76
CA LEU A 207 -6.45 14.63 -5.81
C LEU A 207 -5.95 14.07 -7.14
N LEU A 208 -6.82 13.32 -7.82
CA LEU A 208 -6.58 12.82 -9.17
C LEU A 208 -7.22 13.79 -10.16
N LEU A 209 -6.39 14.44 -10.98
CA LEU A 209 -6.82 15.42 -11.96
C LEU A 209 -6.38 14.96 -13.35
N CYS A 210 -7.30 14.46 -14.17
CA CYS A 210 -6.96 13.93 -15.48
C CYS A 210 -7.66 14.68 -16.62
N GLU A 211 -6.97 14.84 -17.74
CA GLU A 211 -7.45 15.55 -18.92
C GLU A 211 -7.23 14.68 -20.16
N LYS A 212 -8.29 14.50 -20.96
CA LYS A 212 -8.17 14.05 -22.33
C LYS A 212 -7.84 15.24 -23.22
N ASN A 213 -6.96 15.02 -24.17
CA ASN A 213 -6.71 15.96 -25.26
C ASN A 213 -6.51 15.15 -26.54
N LYS A 214 -6.28 15.81 -27.66
CA LYS A 214 -6.12 15.14 -28.97
C LYS A 214 -4.66 14.74 -29.28
N THR A 215 -3.77 14.75 -28.28
CA THR A 215 -2.36 14.36 -28.49
C THR A 215 -2.21 12.84 -28.45
N LYS A 216 -1.01 12.32 -28.73
CA LYS A 216 -0.69 10.90 -28.46
C LYS A 216 0.23 10.74 -27.25
N THR A 217 0.49 11.83 -26.54
CA THR A 217 1.46 11.88 -25.47
C THR A 217 0.74 11.73 -24.15
N HIS A 218 1.19 10.77 -23.35
CA HIS A 218 0.67 10.49 -22.02
C HIS A 218 1.71 10.92 -20.99
N LEU A 219 1.37 11.96 -20.24
CA LEU A 219 2.25 12.58 -19.24
C LEU A 219 1.58 12.56 -17.88
N ILE A 220 2.42 12.47 -16.86
CA ILE A 220 2.00 12.46 -15.47
C ILE A 220 2.84 13.43 -14.66
N GLU A 221 2.24 14.04 -13.65
CA GLU A 221 2.92 14.89 -12.69
C GLU A 221 2.44 14.58 -11.29
N HIS A 222 3.37 14.63 -10.34
CA HIS A 222 3.04 14.49 -8.93
C HIS A 222 3.52 15.71 -8.18
N LEU A 223 2.57 16.42 -7.55
CA LEU A 223 2.87 17.51 -6.62
C LEU A 223 2.50 17.08 -5.20
N GLU A 224 3.47 17.13 -4.30
CA GLU A 224 3.21 16.92 -2.87
C GLU A 224 3.18 18.28 -2.16
N LEU A 225 2.10 18.51 -1.41
CA LEU A 225 1.89 19.71 -0.63
C LEU A 225 1.99 19.37 0.86
N LYS A 226 2.34 20.36 1.69
CA LYS A 226 2.37 20.18 3.14
C LYS A 226 0.99 19.81 3.72
N ASP A 227 -0.04 20.56 3.33
CA ASP A 227 -1.42 20.34 3.75
C ASP A 227 -2.39 21.03 2.78
N ALA A 228 -3.70 20.84 3.00
CA ALA A 228 -4.75 21.37 2.14
C ALA A 228 -4.79 22.91 2.07
N SER A 229 -4.20 23.64 3.03
CA SER A 229 -4.16 25.10 2.99
C SER A 229 -3.29 25.65 1.85
N TYR A 230 -2.28 24.87 1.42
CA TYR A 230 -1.38 25.23 0.33
C TYR A 230 -2.05 25.18 -1.05
N LEU A 231 -3.19 24.49 -1.18
CA LEU A 231 -3.97 24.47 -2.44
C LEU A 231 -4.34 25.88 -2.90
N LYS A 232 -4.62 26.81 -1.97
CA LYS A 232 -4.96 28.20 -2.30
C LYS A 232 -3.81 28.96 -2.98
N LYS A 233 -2.57 28.60 -2.64
CA LYS A 233 -1.34 29.23 -3.12
C LYS A 233 -0.74 28.52 -4.34
N LEU A 234 -1.25 27.34 -4.68
CA LEU A 234 -0.70 26.54 -5.77
C LEU A 234 -0.98 27.22 -7.10
N ASP A 235 0.09 27.48 -7.85
CA ASP A 235 -0.02 27.94 -9.23
C ASP A 235 -0.44 26.77 -10.13
N ILE A 236 -1.66 26.86 -10.67
CA ILE A 236 -2.27 25.86 -11.55
C ILE A 236 -1.49 25.74 -12.87
N SER A 237 -0.70 26.76 -13.26
CA SER A 237 0.16 26.66 -14.44
C SER A 237 1.11 25.45 -14.38
N LYS A 238 1.55 25.06 -13.17
CA LYS A 238 2.38 23.88 -12.94
C LYS A 238 1.67 22.57 -13.31
N LEU A 239 0.35 22.54 -13.26
CA LEU A 239 -0.48 21.38 -13.61
C LEU A 239 -0.81 21.32 -15.11
N LYS A 240 -0.53 22.37 -15.88
CA LYS A 240 -0.86 22.44 -17.32
C LYS A 240 0.07 21.58 -18.18
N SER A 241 1.30 21.43 -17.73
CA SER A 241 2.38 20.79 -18.48
C SER A 241 3.07 19.77 -17.58
N PRO A 242 2.39 18.64 -17.29
CA PRO A 242 3.05 17.51 -16.63
C PRO A 242 4.32 17.15 -17.39
N LYS A 243 5.44 16.97 -16.69
CA LYS A 243 6.74 16.79 -17.35
C LYS A 243 7.14 15.32 -17.46
N LYS A 244 6.59 14.46 -16.60
CA LYS A 244 7.08 13.09 -16.48
C LYS A 244 6.38 12.19 -17.48
N LYS A 245 7.16 11.35 -18.15
CA LYS A 245 6.62 10.35 -19.09
C LYS A 245 5.94 9.25 -18.28
N ILE A 246 4.80 8.77 -18.76
CA ILE A 246 4.18 7.61 -18.15
C ILE A 246 4.97 6.36 -18.53
N ASP A 247 5.50 5.67 -17.51
CA ASP A 247 5.97 4.31 -17.65
C ASP A 247 4.77 3.36 -17.67
N PHE A 248 4.55 2.71 -18.82
CA PHE A 248 3.51 1.70 -19.00
C PHE A 248 3.94 0.32 -18.48
N LYS A 249 5.21 0.13 -18.10
CA LYS A 249 5.77 -1.12 -17.55
C LYS A 249 5.73 -1.11 -16.02
N SER A 250 5.99 0.04 -15.38
CA SER A 250 5.91 0.19 -13.94
C SER A 250 4.48 0.23 -13.44
N ASN A 251 4.20 -0.69 -12.53
CA ASN A 251 2.86 -0.91 -12.02
C ASN A 251 2.49 -0.03 -10.83
N LYS A 252 3.40 0.78 -10.27
CA LYS A 252 3.15 1.63 -9.10
C LYS A 252 3.44 3.09 -9.45
N TRP A 253 2.55 3.99 -9.06
CA TRP A 253 2.73 5.43 -9.28
C TRP A 253 3.60 6.10 -8.21
N THR A 254 4.10 5.35 -7.22
CA THR A 254 5.14 5.83 -6.29
C THR A 254 6.41 6.32 -7.00
N PHE A 255 6.67 5.88 -8.24
CA PHE A 255 7.76 6.42 -9.06
C PHE A 255 7.63 7.91 -9.34
N TYR A 256 6.41 8.45 -9.42
CA TYR A 256 6.22 9.84 -9.83
C TYR A 256 6.50 10.86 -8.71
N PHE A 257 6.84 10.41 -7.51
CA PHE A 257 7.50 11.25 -6.50
C PHE A 257 8.95 11.61 -6.86
N LEU A 258 9.54 10.89 -7.83
CA LEU A 258 10.88 11.11 -8.34
C LEU A 258 10.87 12.08 -9.51
N GLU A 259 12.00 12.71 -9.77
CA GLU A 259 12.23 13.52 -10.97
C GLU A 259 12.48 12.64 -12.19
N GLN A 260 12.33 13.18 -13.41
CA GLN A 260 12.47 12.39 -14.63
C GLN A 260 13.84 11.70 -14.75
N GLU A 261 14.93 12.38 -14.35
CA GLU A 261 16.28 11.78 -14.37
C GLU A 261 16.40 10.55 -13.46
N GLU A 262 15.75 10.59 -12.29
CA GLU A 262 15.74 9.48 -11.34
C GLU A 262 14.88 8.31 -11.87
N ILE A 263 13.78 8.62 -12.56
CA ILE A 263 12.92 7.62 -13.23
C ILE A 263 13.70 6.95 -14.37
N ASP A 264 14.30 7.74 -15.25
CA ASP A 264 15.10 7.26 -16.39
C ASP A 264 16.25 6.36 -15.91
N PHE A 265 16.90 6.72 -14.80
CA PHE A 265 17.92 5.89 -14.15
C PHE A 265 17.38 4.51 -13.74
N LEU A 266 16.24 4.46 -13.05
CA LEU A 266 15.64 3.21 -12.59
C LEU A 266 15.16 2.34 -13.77
N GLU A 267 14.54 2.96 -14.78
CA GLU A 267 14.09 2.28 -16.01
C GLU A 267 15.27 1.67 -16.76
N ARG A 268 16.36 2.43 -16.96
CA ARG A 268 17.58 1.93 -17.61
C ARG A 268 18.15 0.70 -16.88
N LEU A 269 18.13 0.69 -15.54
CA LEU A 269 18.58 -0.46 -14.76
C LEU A 269 17.66 -1.68 -14.97
N GLN A 270 16.33 -1.48 -15.00
CA GLN A 270 15.38 -2.56 -15.25
C GLN A 270 15.52 -3.13 -16.68
N GLU A 271 15.71 -2.28 -17.67
CA GLU A 271 15.82 -2.67 -19.08
C GLU A 271 17.13 -3.41 -19.38
N SER A 272 18.25 -2.92 -18.82
CA SER A 272 19.55 -3.58 -18.99
C SER A 272 19.60 -4.98 -18.38
N LYS A 273 18.74 -5.27 -17.39
CA LYS A 273 18.75 -6.50 -16.57
C LYS A 273 20.12 -6.79 -15.93
N LEU A 274 20.99 -5.77 -15.83
CA LEU A 274 22.32 -5.88 -15.25
C LEU A 274 22.26 -6.35 -13.80
N ILE A 275 21.29 -5.83 -13.05
CA ILE A 275 21.04 -6.15 -11.66
C ILE A 275 19.75 -6.98 -11.59
N PRO A 276 19.82 -8.27 -11.27
CA PRO A 276 18.62 -9.09 -11.18
C PRO A 276 17.78 -8.76 -9.93
N LYS A 277 16.52 -9.17 -9.96
CA LYS A 277 15.62 -9.09 -8.81
C LYS A 277 15.95 -10.15 -7.74
N LEU A 278 15.55 -9.90 -6.50
CA LEU A 278 15.70 -10.81 -5.36
C LEU A 278 15.07 -12.19 -5.65
N GLU A 279 13.96 -12.22 -6.38
CA GLU A 279 13.29 -13.46 -6.81
C GLU A 279 14.22 -14.44 -7.53
N LYS A 280 15.30 -13.96 -8.17
CA LYS A 280 16.30 -14.82 -8.83
C LYS A 280 17.03 -15.69 -7.82
N TYR A 281 17.23 -15.19 -6.59
CA TYR A 281 18.14 -15.75 -5.59
C TYR A 281 17.41 -16.37 -4.39
N ALA A 282 16.21 -15.90 -4.08
CA ALA A 282 15.42 -16.41 -2.96
C ALA A 282 13.92 -16.35 -3.25
N LYS A 283 13.18 -17.22 -2.57
CA LYS A 283 11.71 -17.20 -2.53
C LYS A 283 11.26 -16.61 -1.21
N VAL A 284 10.27 -15.72 -1.25
CA VAL A 284 9.74 -15.05 -0.07
C VAL A 284 8.31 -15.52 0.17
N GLU A 285 7.99 -15.85 1.43
CA GLU A 285 6.67 -16.32 1.82
C GLU A 285 6.24 -15.65 3.12
N VAL A 286 4.93 -15.48 3.31
CA VAL A 286 4.41 -14.94 4.58
C VAL A 286 4.84 -15.86 5.74
N GLY A 287 5.14 -15.24 6.89
CA GLY A 287 5.35 -15.95 8.14
C GLY A 287 4.09 -16.68 8.64
N ILE A 288 4.22 -17.35 9.78
CA ILE A 288 3.17 -18.24 10.28
C ILE A 288 1.95 -17.45 10.76
N THR A 289 0.77 -17.81 10.24
CA THR A 289 -0.51 -17.27 10.70
C THR A 289 -1.08 -18.15 11.81
N THR A 290 -0.76 -17.81 13.05
CA THR A 290 -1.17 -18.60 14.23
C THR A 290 -2.68 -18.57 14.49
N GLY A 291 -3.37 -17.49 14.08
CA GLY A 291 -4.78 -17.23 14.36
C GLY A 291 -5.02 -16.52 15.68
N SER A 292 -4.10 -16.66 16.65
CA SER A 292 -4.05 -15.88 17.89
C SER A 292 -2.61 -15.83 18.41
N ASN A 293 -1.87 -14.78 18.05
CA ASN A 293 -0.48 -14.64 18.47
C ASN A 293 -0.30 -14.68 20.01
N PRO A 294 -1.13 -14.03 20.84
CA PRO A 294 -0.98 -14.11 22.30
C PRO A 294 -1.11 -15.51 22.89
N PHE A 295 -1.90 -16.40 22.26
CA PHE A 295 -2.07 -17.78 22.72
C PHE A 295 -0.94 -18.68 22.22
N PHE A 296 -0.54 -18.57 20.95
CA PHE A 296 0.46 -19.48 20.38
C PHE A 296 1.91 -19.01 20.57
N THR A 297 2.14 -17.76 20.96
CA THR A 297 3.48 -17.21 21.19
C THR A 297 3.63 -16.77 22.63
N VAL A 298 4.51 -17.44 23.36
CA VAL A 298 4.55 -17.34 24.83
C VAL A 298 5.97 -17.11 25.36
N PRO A 299 6.12 -16.49 26.55
CA PRO A 299 7.40 -16.42 27.25
C PRO A 299 7.77 -17.75 27.92
N SER A 300 8.97 -17.84 28.51
CA SER A 300 9.45 -19.09 29.13
C SER A 300 8.64 -19.46 30.37
N SER A 301 8.19 -18.47 31.14
CA SER A 301 7.30 -18.67 32.30
C SER A 301 6.07 -19.50 31.97
N THR A 302 5.36 -19.19 30.87
CA THR A 302 4.19 -19.97 30.44
C THR A 302 4.57 -21.39 30.02
N VAL A 303 5.73 -21.57 29.37
CA VAL A 303 6.23 -22.92 29.01
C VAL A 303 6.49 -23.76 30.27
N GLN A 304 7.00 -23.14 31.34
CA GLN A 304 7.26 -23.82 32.61
C GLN A 304 5.96 -24.11 33.39
N GLU A 305 5.07 -23.12 33.49
CA GLU A 305 3.78 -23.22 34.21
C GLU A 305 2.91 -24.37 33.70
N TYR A 306 2.89 -24.59 32.37
CA TYR A 306 2.07 -25.61 31.71
C TYR A 306 2.90 -26.80 31.18
N GLU A 307 4.18 -26.91 31.55
CA GLU A 307 5.07 -28.01 31.14
C GLU A 307 5.07 -28.26 29.61
N LEU A 308 5.21 -27.19 28.83
CA LEU A 308 5.06 -27.20 27.37
C LEU A 308 6.37 -27.41 26.60
N GLN A 309 7.45 -27.83 27.25
CA GLN A 309 8.78 -27.91 26.64
C GLN A 309 8.78 -28.77 25.36
N LYS A 310 8.01 -29.88 25.35
CA LYS A 310 7.85 -30.78 24.20
C LYS A 310 7.17 -30.10 23.00
N TYR A 311 6.29 -29.14 23.25
CA TYR A 311 5.48 -28.46 22.25
C TYR A 311 6.04 -27.08 21.88
N SER A 312 7.09 -26.64 22.57
CA SER A 312 7.70 -25.34 22.34
C SER A 312 8.75 -25.39 21.23
N LYS A 313 8.70 -24.42 20.32
CA LYS A 313 9.71 -24.17 19.29
C LYS A 313 10.31 -22.76 19.45
N PRO A 314 11.60 -22.55 19.19
CA PRO A 314 12.19 -21.21 19.20
C PRO A 314 11.46 -20.27 18.24
N LEU A 315 11.17 -19.04 18.68
CA LEU A 315 10.42 -18.05 17.93
C LEU A 315 11.11 -16.67 17.99
N VAL A 316 11.09 -15.97 16.86
CA VAL A 316 11.24 -14.52 16.77
C VAL A 316 9.94 -13.90 16.29
N GLY A 317 9.19 -13.31 17.24
CA GLY A 317 7.83 -12.83 17.02
C GLY A 317 7.75 -11.35 16.64
N ARG A 318 8.75 -10.54 16.98
CA ARG A 318 8.76 -9.09 16.78
C ARG A 318 10.12 -8.59 16.27
N SER A 319 10.09 -7.56 15.44
CA SER A 319 11.31 -6.92 14.89
C SER A 319 12.26 -6.38 15.97
N VAL A 320 11.74 -5.88 17.08
CA VAL A 320 12.55 -5.37 18.22
C VAL A 320 13.41 -6.46 18.89
N GLN A 321 13.09 -7.74 18.66
CA GLN A 321 13.88 -8.87 19.18
C GLN A 321 15.10 -9.18 18.30
N VAL A 322 15.18 -8.60 17.10
CA VAL A 322 16.28 -8.81 16.17
C VAL A 322 17.25 -7.63 16.22
N PRO A 323 18.43 -7.78 16.83
CA PRO A 323 19.37 -6.68 16.97
C PRO A 323 20.07 -6.33 15.66
N SER A 324 20.19 -7.27 14.71
CA SER A 324 21.07 -7.11 13.54
C SER A 324 20.68 -7.98 12.33
N VAL A 325 21.56 -8.12 11.35
CA VAL A 325 21.38 -8.84 10.09
C VAL A 325 21.67 -10.34 10.22
N ILE A 326 22.23 -10.77 11.35
CA ILE A 326 22.32 -12.17 11.75
C ILE A 326 21.56 -12.31 13.08
N PHE A 327 20.56 -13.18 13.13
CA PHE A 327 19.85 -13.52 14.36
C PHE A 327 20.37 -14.85 14.91
N THR A 328 21.21 -14.74 15.93
CA THR A 328 21.93 -15.88 16.53
C THR A 328 21.16 -16.53 17.67
N THR A 329 21.53 -17.76 18.04
CA THR A 329 21.00 -18.42 19.25
C THR A 329 21.24 -17.59 20.52
N LYS A 330 22.36 -16.85 20.59
CA LYS A 330 22.65 -15.94 21.71
C LYS A 330 21.64 -14.78 21.76
N ASP A 331 21.28 -14.21 20.62
CA ASP A 331 20.24 -13.17 20.54
C ASP A 331 18.88 -13.71 21.01
N TRP A 332 18.54 -14.94 20.61
CA TRP A 332 17.32 -15.61 21.08
C TRP A 332 17.33 -15.83 22.59
N GLU A 333 18.42 -16.33 23.18
CA GLU A 333 18.54 -16.52 24.63
C GLU A 333 18.45 -15.19 25.40
N ILE A 334 19.04 -14.10 24.90
CA ILE A 334 18.87 -12.76 25.50
C ILE A 334 17.40 -12.34 25.52
N ASN A 335 16.66 -12.58 24.43
CA ASN A 335 15.23 -12.30 24.38
C ASN A 335 14.43 -13.18 25.35
N LYS A 336 14.85 -14.43 25.53
CA LYS A 336 14.25 -15.39 26.44
C LYS A 336 14.42 -14.97 27.89
N ILE A 337 15.62 -14.52 28.28
CA ILE A 337 15.91 -13.97 29.62
C ILE A 337 15.05 -12.74 29.92
N LYS A 338 14.74 -11.92 28.90
CA LYS A 338 13.87 -10.74 29.01
C LYS A 338 12.38 -11.09 29.07
N GLU A 339 12.02 -12.37 29.19
CA GLU A 339 10.65 -12.87 29.15
C GLU A 339 9.85 -12.38 27.94
N ALA A 340 10.54 -12.17 26.81
CA ALA A 340 9.85 -11.91 25.56
C ALA A 340 9.19 -13.20 25.05
N ARG A 341 8.12 -13.06 24.25
CA ARG A 341 7.47 -14.18 23.56
C ARG A 341 8.44 -14.79 22.55
N THR A 342 9.14 -15.82 22.99
CA THR A 342 10.27 -16.47 22.32
C THR A 342 9.99 -17.93 22.01
N HIS A 343 8.81 -18.43 22.39
CA HIS A 343 8.36 -19.79 22.17
C HIS A 343 7.09 -19.80 21.32
N LEU A 344 7.10 -20.56 20.23
CA LEU A 344 5.91 -20.90 19.45
C LEU A 344 5.41 -22.26 19.92
N LEU A 345 4.14 -22.31 20.36
CA LEU A 345 3.49 -23.55 20.74
C LEU A 345 2.97 -24.27 19.50
N ALA A 346 3.53 -25.44 19.24
CA ALA A 346 3.19 -26.34 18.14
C ALA A 346 2.56 -27.62 18.69
N PHE A 347 1.22 -27.63 18.76
CA PHE A 347 0.47 -28.77 19.28
C PHE A 347 0.20 -29.83 18.20
N PRO A 348 0.25 -31.11 18.56
CA PRO A 348 -0.24 -32.21 17.72
C PRO A 348 -1.77 -32.33 17.80
N LYS A 349 -2.32 -33.44 17.29
CA LYS A 349 -3.74 -33.76 17.48
C LYS A 349 -4.05 -33.95 18.96
N LYS A 350 -5.27 -33.62 19.39
CA LYS A 350 -5.67 -33.79 20.80
C LYS A 350 -5.55 -35.24 21.28
N SER A 351 -5.78 -36.22 20.40
CA SER A 351 -5.60 -37.64 20.70
C SER A 351 -4.16 -38.03 21.04
N GLU A 352 -3.19 -37.22 20.62
CA GLU A 352 -1.74 -37.47 20.83
C GLU A 352 -1.20 -36.73 22.06
N LEU A 353 -2.06 -36.02 22.80
CA LEU A 353 -1.73 -35.31 24.04
C LEU A 353 -1.93 -36.17 25.30
N ASN A 354 -2.12 -37.47 25.14
CA ASN A 354 -2.24 -38.41 26.26
C ASN A 354 -0.96 -38.35 27.12
N GLY A 355 -1.10 -38.06 28.42
CA GLY A 355 0.03 -37.87 29.34
C GLY A 355 0.66 -36.48 29.36
N SER A 356 0.05 -35.46 28.74
CA SER A 356 0.48 -34.05 28.85
C SER A 356 -0.61 -33.18 29.47
N ASP A 357 -0.78 -33.27 30.79
CA ASP A 357 -1.84 -32.58 31.53
C ASP A 357 -1.78 -31.06 31.40
N GLY A 358 -0.57 -30.49 31.48
CA GLY A 358 -0.35 -29.07 31.29
C GLY A 358 -0.75 -28.57 29.89
N ALA A 359 -0.41 -29.32 28.83
CA ALA A 359 -0.84 -28.99 27.46
C ALA A 359 -2.36 -29.07 27.28
N ARG A 360 -3.01 -30.10 27.84
CA ARG A 360 -4.47 -30.24 27.80
C ARG A 360 -5.16 -29.10 28.56
N LYS A 361 -4.65 -28.73 29.73
CA LYS A 361 -5.14 -27.59 30.53
C LYS A 361 -4.98 -26.28 29.78
N TYR A 362 -3.82 -26.05 29.15
CA TYR A 362 -3.57 -24.84 28.36
C TYR A 362 -4.52 -24.70 27.17
N ILE A 363 -4.78 -25.80 26.45
CA ILE A 363 -5.73 -25.83 25.33
C ILE A 363 -7.16 -25.57 25.83
N ALA A 364 -7.57 -26.21 26.93
CA ALA A 364 -8.89 -25.98 27.52
C ALA A 364 -9.08 -24.52 27.96
N GLU A 365 -8.04 -23.87 28.47
CA GLU A 365 -8.06 -22.44 28.79
C GLU A 365 -8.26 -21.57 27.53
N GLY A 366 -7.58 -21.89 26.43
CA GLY A 366 -7.83 -21.25 25.13
C GLY A 366 -9.27 -21.45 24.63
N GLU A 367 -9.89 -22.58 24.96
CA GLU A 367 -11.30 -22.85 24.64
C GLU A 367 -12.25 -21.98 25.47
N ASN A 368 -12.00 -21.86 26.78
CA ASN A 368 -12.73 -20.98 27.69
C ASN A 368 -12.65 -19.51 27.22
N GLN A 369 -11.49 -19.09 26.71
CA GLN A 369 -11.26 -17.77 26.13
C GLN A 369 -11.84 -17.60 24.71
N LYS A 370 -12.53 -18.62 24.18
CA LYS A 370 -13.13 -18.64 22.83
C LYS A 370 -12.13 -18.46 21.69
N ILE A 371 -10.85 -18.76 21.89
CA ILE A 371 -9.80 -18.66 20.84
C ILE A 371 -10.15 -19.56 19.65
N HIS A 372 -10.69 -20.76 19.93
CA HIS A 372 -11.17 -21.71 18.92
C HIS A 372 -12.26 -21.13 17.98
N LYS A 373 -13.03 -20.12 18.43
CA LYS A 373 -14.07 -19.47 17.63
C LYS A 373 -13.53 -18.35 16.74
N GLY A 374 -12.26 -17.96 16.91
CA GLY A 374 -11.63 -16.95 16.07
C GLY A 374 -11.56 -17.39 14.61
N TYR A 375 -11.75 -16.47 13.66
CA TYR A 375 -11.91 -16.79 12.22
C TYR A 375 -10.90 -17.81 11.67
N LYS A 376 -9.60 -17.65 11.94
CA LYS A 376 -8.57 -18.57 11.44
C LYS A 376 -8.50 -19.89 12.20
N CYS A 377 -8.85 -19.90 13.48
CA CYS A 377 -8.86 -21.10 14.31
C CYS A 377 -10.10 -21.96 14.02
N GLY A 378 -11.26 -21.32 13.86
CA GLY A 378 -12.55 -21.99 13.67
C GLY A 378 -12.77 -22.61 12.28
N ILE A 379 -11.90 -22.32 11.31
CA ILE A 379 -11.92 -22.97 9.98
C ILE A 379 -10.95 -24.16 9.88
N ARG A 380 -10.27 -24.53 10.96
CA ARG A 380 -9.34 -25.67 10.99
C ARG A 380 -10.06 -26.91 11.54
N ASP A 381 -9.66 -28.09 11.08
CA ASP A 381 -10.19 -29.37 11.60
C ASP A 381 -9.98 -29.49 13.12
N GLU A 382 -8.75 -29.21 13.57
CA GLU A 382 -8.43 -29.03 14.98
C GLU A 382 -7.81 -27.65 15.19
N TRP A 383 -8.53 -26.79 15.92
CA TRP A 383 -8.24 -25.35 16.01
C TRP A 383 -6.83 -25.02 16.53
N GLN A 384 -6.29 -25.87 17.41
CA GLN A 384 -4.98 -25.69 18.04
C GLN A 384 -3.80 -26.04 17.12
N ILE A 385 -4.02 -26.76 16.02
CA ILE A 385 -2.96 -27.17 15.10
C ILE A 385 -2.68 -26.00 14.14
N ILE A 386 -1.46 -25.49 14.18
CA ILE A 386 -1.04 -24.39 13.29
C ILE A 386 -0.58 -24.99 11.95
N PRO A 387 -1.14 -24.56 10.80
CA PRO A 387 -0.69 -25.05 9.50
C PRO A 387 0.67 -24.45 9.11
N SER A 388 1.39 -25.15 8.22
CA SER A 388 2.62 -24.67 7.56
C SER A 388 3.76 -24.29 8.53
N LEU A 389 3.93 -25.02 9.63
CA LEU A 389 5.06 -24.85 10.55
C LEU A 389 6.37 -25.27 9.87
N ARG A 390 7.17 -24.29 9.44
CA ARG A 390 8.55 -24.50 8.98
C ARG A 390 9.40 -23.29 9.30
N VAL A 391 10.68 -23.57 9.57
CA VAL A 391 11.75 -22.58 9.64
C VAL A 391 12.20 -22.17 8.24
N SER A 392 12.88 -21.03 8.15
CA SER A 392 13.52 -20.55 6.92
C SER A 392 14.92 -20.06 7.24
N GLU A 393 15.80 -20.10 6.25
CA GLU A 393 17.22 -19.76 6.39
C GLU A 393 17.43 -18.26 6.63
N ALA A 394 16.54 -17.43 6.08
CA ALA A 394 16.51 -15.99 6.32
C ALA A 394 15.09 -15.50 6.61
N LEU A 395 15.01 -14.26 7.10
CA LEU A 395 13.79 -13.54 7.47
C LEU A 395 13.82 -12.15 6.85
N PHE A 396 12.68 -11.65 6.39
CA PHE A 396 12.55 -10.26 5.94
C PHE A 396 11.50 -9.54 6.76
N ILE A 397 11.86 -8.41 7.38
CA ILE A 397 10.90 -7.68 8.22
C ILE A 397 9.79 -7.11 7.36
N ARG A 398 8.53 -7.45 7.67
CA ARG A 398 7.36 -7.02 6.89
C ARG A 398 7.06 -5.54 7.04
N ARG A 399 7.12 -5.01 8.27
CA ARG A 399 6.77 -3.62 8.60
C ARG A 399 7.95 -2.91 9.25
N ASN A 400 8.35 -1.80 8.64
CA ASN A 400 9.63 -1.16 8.89
C ASN A 400 9.45 0.33 9.16
N ASN A 401 10.22 0.86 10.13
CA ASN A 401 10.26 2.29 10.37
C ASN A 401 11.40 2.94 9.56
N GLN A 402 12.67 2.63 9.88
CA GLN A 402 13.78 3.27 9.17
C GLN A 402 14.00 2.67 7.77
N TYR A 403 14.31 1.38 7.71
CA TYR A 403 14.54 0.63 6.47
C TYR A 403 14.25 -0.86 6.72
N PRO A 404 13.89 -1.65 5.68
CA PRO A 404 13.68 -3.08 5.84
C PRO A 404 14.98 -3.84 6.05
N LYS A 405 14.90 -4.93 6.83
CA LYS A 405 16.05 -5.81 7.10
C LYS A 405 15.83 -7.19 6.53
N LEU A 406 16.84 -7.68 5.81
CA LEU A 406 17.01 -9.09 5.45
C LEU A 406 17.99 -9.70 6.46
N ILE A 407 17.56 -10.75 7.14
CA ILE A 407 18.23 -11.27 8.34
C ILE A 407 18.50 -12.77 8.15
N ILE A 408 19.71 -13.22 8.41
CA ILE A 408 20.04 -14.65 8.49
C ILE A 408 19.49 -15.22 9.80
N ASN A 409 18.78 -16.34 9.73
CA ASN A 409 18.14 -16.99 10.86
C ASN A 409 19.00 -18.15 11.39
N GLU A 410 20.16 -17.82 11.94
CA GLU A 410 21.09 -18.80 12.51
C GLU A 410 20.49 -19.52 13.74
N ALA A 411 19.63 -18.83 14.50
CA ALA A 411 18.92 -19.40 15.65
C ALA A 411 17.92 -20.51 15.28
N GLY A 412 17.61 -20.72 13.98
CA GLY A 412 16.58 -21.67 13.56
C GLY A 412 15.19 -21.33 14.12
N ALA A 413 14.92 -20.04 14.34
CA ALA A 413 13.69 -19.58 14.97
C ALA A 413 12.53 -19.55 13.97
N TYR A 414 11.34 -19.92 14.43
CA TYR A 414 10.09 -19.71 13.72
C TYR A 414 9.74 -18.22 13.72
N THR A 415 8.92 -17.78 12.76
CA THR A 415 8.38 -16.42 12.76
C THR A 415 6.89 -16.40 12.46
N THR A 416 6.21 -15.39 12.97
CA THR A 416 4.80 -15.10 12.68
C THR A 416 4.69 -14.17 11.46
N ASP A 417 3.48 -13.72 11.13
CA ASP A 417 3.23 -12.78 10.03
C ASP A 417 3.85 -11.37 10.23
N THR A 418 4.63 -11.16 11.29
CA THR A 418 5.50 -9.99 11.52
C THR A 418 6.73 -9.98 10.60
N MET A 419 7.21 -11.15 10.16
CA MET A 419 8.32 -11.26 9.23
C MET A 419 7.97 -12.29 8.13
N HIS A 420 8.48 -12.06 6.94
CA HIS A 420 8.42 -13.04 5.87
C HIS A 420 9.55 -14.05 6.05
N ARG A 421 9.25 -15.29 5.66
CA ARG A 421 10.20 -16.37 5.53
C ARG A 421 10.90 -16.25 4.20
N VAL A 422 12.22 -16.33 4.20
CA VAL A 422 13.05 -16.28 2.99
C VAL A 422 13.78 -17.60 2.86
N THR A 423 13.51 -18.31 1.76
CA THR A 423 14.18 -19.56 1.39
C THR A 423 15.14 -19.29 0.25
N VAL A 424 16.42 -19.59 0.48
CA VAL A 424 17.49 -19.33 -0.47
C VAL A 424 17.44 -20.41 -1.56
N LYS A 425 17.63 -20.02 -2.82
CA LYS A 425 17.64 -20.99 -3.92
C LYS A 425 18.93 -21.82 -3.93
N PRO A 426 18.93 -23.00 -4.55
CA PRO A 426 20.15 -23.80 -4.71
C PRO A 426 21.29 -22.98 -5.31
N ASN A 427 22.52 -23.20 -4.81
CA ASN A 427 23.76 -22.53 -5.25
C ASN A 427 23.87 -21.03 -4.94
N VAL A 428 22.96 -20.46 -4.16
CA VAL A 428 23.07 -19.10 -3.66
C VAL A 428 23.66 -19.14 -2.26
N ASP A 429 24.75 -18.41 -2.05
CA ASP A 429 25.34 -18.24 -0.72
C ASP A 429 24.52 -17.22 0.08
N ILE A 430 24.03 -17.64 1.25
CA ILE A 430 23.17 -16.81 2.10
C ILE A 430 23.90 -15.57 2.62
N GLN A 431 25.20 -15.67 2.90
CA GLN A 431 25.96 -14.52 3.40
C GLN A 431 26.11 -13.45 2.33
N SER A 432 26.44 -13.87 1.11
CA SER A 432 26.48 -13.03 -0.08
C SER A 432 25.12 -12.41 -0.37
N LEU A 433 24.04 -13.19 -0.30
CA LEU A 433 22.66 -12.72 -0.48
C LEU A 433 22.32 -11.61 0.52
N THR A 434 22.54 -11.86 1.81
CA THR A 434 22.21 -10.89 2.86
C THR A 434 23.07 -9.64 2.74
N ALA A 435 24.38 -9.75 2.53
CA ALA A 435 25.25 -8.59 2.36
C ALA A 435 24.89 -7.77 1.11
N SER A 436 24.55 -8.45 0.00
CA SER A 436 24.17 -7.79 -1.26
C SER A 436 22.91 -6.93 -1.14
N TYR A 437 22.05 -7.22 -0.17
CA TYR A 437 20.84 -6.43 0.07
C TYR A 437 21.14 -5.04 0.64
N TYR A 438 22.19 -4.88 1.44
CA TYR A 438 22.51 -3.61 2.11
C TYR A 438 23.28 -2.67 1.20
N ASN A 439 22.58 -2.02 0.25
CA ASN A 439 23.10 -0.96 -0.60
C ASN A 439 21.98 0.05 -0.94
N SER A 440 22.33 1.23 -1.44
CA SER A 440 21.33 2.30 -1.67
C SER A 440 20.30 1.97 -2.74
N LEU A 441 20.66 1.20 -3.77
CA LEU A 441 19.74 0.81 -4.83
C LEU A 441 18.68 -0.18 -4.33
N SER A 442 19.08 -1.22 -3.60
CA SER A 442 18.14 -2.17 -2.99
C SER A 442 17.19 -1.45 -2.03
N LEU A 443 17.71 -0.53 -1.20
CA LEU A 443 16.89 0.25 -0.28
C LEU A 443 15.94 1.23 -0.99
N ALA A 444 16.38 1.87 -2.08
CA ALA A 444 15.51 2.68 -2.94
C ALA A 444 14.35 1.84 -3.49
N TYR A 445 14.64 0.63 -3.99
CA TYR A 445 13.61 -0.29 -4.47
C TYR A 445 12.65 -0.72 -3.37
N THR A 446 13.08 -0.82 -2.11
CA THR A 446 12.14 -1.13 -1.03
C THR A 446 11.09 -0.04 -0.81
N GLU A 447 11.45 1.23 -0.97
CA GLU A 447 10.51 2.36 -0.86
C GLU A 447 9.57 2.44 -2.06
N ILE A 448 10.08 2.11 -3.25
CA ILE A 448 9.31 2.08 -4.51
C ILE A 448 8.29 0.93 -4.50
N CYS A 449 8.76 -0.28 -4.14
CA CYS A 449 7.97 -1.49 -4.15
C CYS A 449 7.10 -1.63 -2.90
N GLY A 450 7.43 -0.97 -1.79
CA GLY A 450 6.66 -1.05 -0.56
C GLY A 450 5.36 -0.26 -0.59
N ARG A 451 4.66 -0.33 0.54
CA ARG A 451 3.42 0.39 0.83
C ARG A 451 3.68 1.28 2.02
N SER A 452 3.55 2.58 1.80
CA SER A 452 3.59 3.57 2.87
C SER A 452 2.24 3.62 3.57
N HIS A 453 2.25 3.54 4.90
CA HIS A 453 1.09 3.72 5.74
C HIS A 453 1.29 4.94 6.66
N GLY A 454 0.18 5.46 7.21
CA GLY A 454 0.22 6.54 8.20
C GLY A 454 1.15 6.20 9.39
N GLY A 455 1.75 7.23 9.99
CA GLY A 455 2.76 7.04 11.03
C GLY A 455 4.17 6.71 10.50
N GLY A 456 4.36 6.73 9.18
CA GLY A 456 5.66 6.51 8.54
C GLY A 456 6.07 5.05 8.45
N VAL A 457 5.15 4.09 8.47
CA VAL A 457 5.47 2.66 8.36
C VAL A 457 5.59 2.23 6.90
N LEU A 458 6.67 1.54 6.54
CA LEU A 458 6.85 0.85 5.26
C LEU A 458 6.49 -0.62 5.39
N GLU A 459 5.47 -1.07 4.68
CA GLU A 459 5.09 -2.48 4.58
C GLU A 459 5.46 -3.06 3.21
N LEU A 460 6.13 -4.21 3.18
CA LEU A 460 6.34 -4.98 1.96
C LEU A 460 5.65 -6.33 2.09
N MET A 461 4.93 -6.76 1.06
CA MET A 461 4.42 -8.13 0.89
C MET A 461 5.47 -9.00 0.18
N PRO A 462 5.38 -10.35 0.23
CA PRO A 462 6.40 -11.23 -0.37
C PRO A 462 6.76 -10.89 -1.82
N ASN A 463 5.75 -10.76 -2.69
CA ASN A 463 6.00 -10.40 -4.09
C ASN A 463 6.67 -9.03 -4.24
N GLU A 464 6.44 -8.08 -3.32
CA GLU A 464 7.11 -6.76 -3.36
C GLU A 464 8.56 -6.85 -2.89
N VAL A 465 8.89 -7.78 -1.98
CA VAL A 465 10.27 -8.09 -1.58
C VAL A 465 11.01 -8.78 -2.73
N GLU A 466 10.35 -9.69 -3.44
CA GLU A 466 10.89 -10.42 -4.58
C GLU A 466 11.26 -9.50 -5.76
N GLU A 467 10.59 -8.36 -5.89
CA GLU A 467 10.84 -7.35 -6.94
C GLU A 467 12.04 -6.43 -6.66
N ILE A 468 12.66 -6.49 -5.48
CA ILE A 468 13.81 -5.65 -5.12
C ILE A 468 14.99 -5.98 -6.04
N LEU A 469 15.59 -4.99 -6.69
CA LEU A 469 16.85 -5.18 -7.40
C LEU A 469 17.96 -5.52 -6.41
N LEU A 470 18.62 -6.65 -6.64
CA LEU A 470 19.62 -7.22 -5.76
C LEU A 470 20.94 -7.45 -6.52
N PRO A 471 21.96 -6.59 -6.33
CA PRO A 471 23.28 -6.75 -6.92
C PRO A 471 24.09 -7.85 -6.22
N TYR A 472 23.65 -9.10 -6.40
CA TYR A 472 24.28 -10.27 -5.81
C TYR A 472 25.66 -10.54 -6.42
N HIS A 473 26.66 -10.69 -5.55
CA HIS A 473 27.99 -11.16 -5.92
C HIS A 473 28.58 -11.98 -4.76
N SER A 474 29.25 -13.09 -5.05
CA SER A 474 29.77 -14.02 -4.01
C SER A 474 30.80 -13.38 -3.08
N THR A 475 31.57 -12.39 -3.56
CA THR A 475 32.53 -11.67 -2.71
C THR A 475 31.87 -10.74 -1.70
N ASN A 476 30.56 -10.45 -1.83
CA ASN A 476 29.86 -9.59 -0.89
C ASN A 476 29.74 -10.24 0.50
N ALA A 477 29.89 -11.57 0.63
CA ALA A 477 29.93 -12.25 1.93
C ALA A 477 30.98 -11.64 2.88
N LEU A 478 32.10 -11.12 2.36
CA LEU A 478 33.15 -10.47 3.14
C LEU A 478 32.67 -9.19 3.86
N LEU A 479 31.59 -8.56 3.39
CA LEU A 479 31.02 -7.37 4.01
C LEU A 479 30.08 -7.72 5.18
N LEU A 480 29.57 -8.95 5.26
CA LEU A 480 28.53 -9.31 6.22
C LEU A 480 28.96 -9.11 7.69
N PRO A 481 30.15 -9.56 8.14
CA PRO A 481 30.55 -9.35 9.53
C PRO A 481 30.61 -7.86 9.91
N PHE A 482 31.09 -7.03 8.99
CA PHE A 482 31.16 -5.59 9.15
C PHE A 482 29.77 -4.93 9.24
N ILE A 483 28.86 -5.32 8.34
CA ILE A 483 27.45 -4.85 8.36
C ILE A 483 26.78 -5.24 9.69
N ASP A 484 26.98 -6.48 10.14
CA ASP A 484 26.40 -6.97 11.40
C ASP A 484 26.93 -6.20 12.61
N GLU A 485 28.25 -5.99 12.70
CA GLU A 485 28.87 -5.23 13.78
C GLU A 485 28.32 -3.79 13.86
N MET A 486 28.27 -3.08 12.73
CA MET A 486 27.78 -1.70 12.69
C MET A 486 26.30 -1.58 13.08
N ILE A 487 25.45 -2.49 12.61
CA ILE A 487 24.02 -2.48 12.95
C ILE A 487 23.81 -2.80 14.44
N ARG A 488 24.57 -3.74 15.00
CA ARG A 488 24.57 -4.02 16.46
C ARG A 488 25.01 -2.80 17.26
N ALA A 489 26.01 -2.08 16.79
CA ALA A 489 26.49 -0.83 17.37
C ALA A 489 25.54 0.37 17.14
N LYS A 490 24.39 0.16 16.46
CA LYS A 490 23.40 1.19 16.13
C LYS A 490 23.98 2.36 15.35
N LYS A 491 24.98 2.09 14.50
CA LYS A 491 25.53 3.08 13.56
C LYS A 491 24.47 3.55 12.58
N ASP A 492 24.66 4.76 12.05
CA ASP A 492 23.76 5.25 11.03
C ASP A 492 23.93 4.41 9.75
N ILE A 493 22.81 4.07 9.12
CA ILE A 493 22.81 3.24 7.92
C ILE A 493 23.59 3.91 6.78
N SER A 494 23.69 5.25 6.74
CA SER A 494 24.49 5.95 5.74
C SER A 494 25.99 5.61 5.81
N GLU A 495 26.55 5.36 7.00
CA GLU A 495 27.94 4.92 7.17
C GLU A 495 28.16 3.53 6.54
N ILE A 496 27.19 2.62 6.71
CA ILE A 496 27.21 1.29 6.10
C ILE A 496 27.09 1.41 4.57
N LEU A 497 26.19 2.28 4.10
CA LEU A 497 25.94 2.48 2.68
C LEU A 497 27.14 3.10 1.94
N GLU A 498 27.92 3.97 2.57
CA GLU A 498 29.15 4.51 1.98
C GLU A 498 30.12 3.40 1.58
N ILE A 499 30.31 2.42 2.46
CA ILE A 499 31.24 1.30 2.25
C ILE A 499 30.65 0.28 1.28
N THR A 500 29.42 -0.13 1.54
CA THR A 500 28.74 -1.16 0.74
C THR A 500 28.47 -0.68 -0.69
N ASN A 501 28.11 0.59 -0.93
CA ASN A 501 27.92 1.10 -2.30
C ASN A 501 29.23 1.08 -3.10
N LYS A 502 30.36 1.46 -2.48
CA LYS A 502 31.67 1.43 -3.15
C LYS A 502 32.07 0.01 -3.56
N GLN A 503 31.78 -0.99 -2.74
CA GLN A 503 32.13 -2.37 -3.06
C GLN A 503 31.09 -3.04 -3.98
N ILE A 504 29.81 -2.97 -3.63
CA ILE A 504 28.72 -3.67 -4.30
C ILE A 504 28.36 -2.98 -5.61
N LEU A 505 28.02 -1.69 -5.59
CA LEU A 505 27.51 -1.01 -6.78
C LEU A 505 28.64 -0.59 -7.72
N LYS A 506 29.70 0.05 -7.19
CA LYS A 506 30.79 0.57 -8.03
C LYS A 506 31.72 -0.53 -8.52
N LYS A 507 32.38 -1.27 -7.63
CA LYS A 507 33.39 -2.26 -8.03
C LYS A 507 32.80 -3.51 -8.68
N ASN A 508 31.76 -4.10 -8.09
CA ASN A 508 31.23 -5.38 -8.58
C ASN A 508 30.26 -5.23 -9.76
N PHE A 509 29.52 -4.12 -9.85
CA PHE A 509 28.51 -3.90 -10.89
C PHE A 509 28.80 -2.72 -11.83
N GLY A 510 29.90 -1.98 -11.61
CA GLY A 510 30.37 -0.95 -12.54
C GLY A 510 29.52 0.33 -12.56
N LEU A 511 28.67 0.58 -11.56
CA LEU A 511 27.87 1.80 -11.49
C LEU A 511 28.77 3.02 -11.30
N SER A 512 28.44 4.11 -11.99
CA SER A 512 29.16 5.38 -11.85
C SER A 512 28.89 6.04 -10.49
N ASP A 513 29.70 7.02 -10.10
CA ASP A 513 29.44 7.79 -8.88
C ASP A 513 28.10 8.54 -8.95
N ASN A 514 27.71 8.99 -10.16
CA ASN A 514 26.42 9.61 -10.39
C ASN A 514 25.25 8.61 -10.19
N ASP A 515 25.36 7.39 -10.71
CA ASP A 515 24.35 6.34 -10.52
C ASP A 515 24.15 6.03 -9.02
N ILE A 516 25.25 5.95 -8.26
CA ILE A 516 25.22 5.69 -6.82
C ILE A 516 24.59 6.88 -6.07
N GLN A 517 24.91 8.11 -6.47
CA GLN A 517 24.31 9.31 -5.92
C GLN A 517 22.80 9.36 -6.19
N LEU A 518 22.35 9.00 -7.40
CA LEU A 518 20.94 8.90 -7.77
C LEU A 518 20.24 7.84 -6.91
N ALA A 519 20.79 6.62 -6.81
CA ALA A 519 20.22 5.56 -5.96
C ALA A 519 20.06 5.99 -4.49
N ASN A 520 21.10 6.63 -3.93
CA ASN A 520 21.06 7.16 -2.57
C ASN A 520 20.06 8.33 -2.41
N GLY A 521 20.01 9.22 -3.39
CA GLY A 521 19.07 10.35 -3.45
C GLY A 521 17.61 9.88 -3.46
N ILE A 522 17.30 8.91 -4.32
CA ILE A 522 15.98 8.28 -4.43
C ILE A 522 15.57 7.66 -3.09
N TRP A 523 16.43 6.83 -2.49
CA TRP A 523 16.13 6.22 -1.20
C TRP A 523 15.90 7.27 -0.10
N LYS A 524 16.77 8.28 0.01
CA LYS A 524 16.60 9.36 0.99
C LYS A 524 15.31 10.15 0.77
N LYS A 525 15.01 10.52 -0.47
CA LYS A 525 13.81 11.26 -0.84
C LYS A 525 12.54 10.52 -0.41
N LEU A 526 12.42 9.25 -0.80
CA LEU A 526 11.21 8.45 -0.52
C LEU A 526 11.10 8.08 0.98
N SER A 527 12.20 7.70 1.61
CA SER A 527 12.21 7.34 3.04
C SER A 527 11.92 8.54 3.94
N GLN A 528 12.53 9.70 3.70
CA GLN A 528 12.28 10.93 4.48
C GLN A 528 10.83 11.38 4.32
N ARG A 529 10.32 11.37 3.09
CA ARG A 529 8.92 11.66 2.80
C ARG A 529 7.98 10.79 3.62
N ARG A 530 8.21 9.47 3.65
CA ARG A 530 7.43 8.53 4.45
C ARG A 530 7.57 8.82 5.95
N LEU A 531 8.79 8.97 6.45
CA LEU A 531 9.07 9.19 7.87
C LEU A 531 8.50 10.50 8.41
N ASN A 532 8.45 11.56 7.59
CA ASN A 532 7.88 12.85 7.98
C ASN A 532 6.38 12.79 8.25
N ARG A 533 5.67 11.75 7.77
CA ARG A 533 4.25 11.53 8.06
C ARG A 533 3.98 10.97 9.46
N GLY A 534 5.03 10.50 10.15
CA GLY A 534 4.94 10.05 11.54
C GLY A 534 5.19 11.15 12.57
N LYS A 535 5.48 12.37 12.12
CA LYS A 535 5.67 13.58 12.94
C LYS A 535 4.43 14.47 12.83
#